data_AF-A0A1B2EHQ1-F1
#
_entry.id   AF-A0A1B2EHQ1-F1
#
_cell.length_a   1.000
_cell.length_b   1.000
_cell.length_c   1.000
_cell.angle_alpha   90.00
_cell.angle_beta   90.00
_cell.angle_gamma   90.00
#
_symmetry.space_group_name_H-M   'P 1'
#
loop_
_entity.id
_entity.type
_entity.pdbx_description
1 polymer ?
#
loop_
_entity_poly.entity_id
_entity_poly.type
_entity_poly.pdbx_seq_one_letter_code
_entity_poly.pdbx_strand_id
1 'polypeptide(L)'
;MSAWNFDKLQREIVSRGIKTESGTFYPQEIVDRLFEIIARSIPVDEEFYRANNPDIDEALKAGDISSAAQHFVEHGFYEDRLPCSVLINEEDYLARYPDVAAGIDDGSIASATDHWLQYGRYEGRSAYLLQRKQSRPDNRRLANTRANADAAMA
;
A
#
# COMPACT_ATOMS: atom_id res chain seq x y z
N MET A 1 11.35 23.41 -10.48
CA MET A 1 10.37 22.48 -11.09
C MET A 1 9.47 22.05 -9.96
N SER A 2 8.19 22.44 -9.98
CA SER A 2 7.25 22.07 -8.92
C SER A 2 7.12 20.55 -8.89
N ALA A 3 7.56 19.93 -7.79
CA ALA A 3 7.29 18.52 -7.52
C ALA A 3 5.78 18.31 -7.69
N TRP A 4 5.42 17.41 -8.59
CA TRP A 4 4.04 17.01 -8.81
C TRP A 4 3.48 16.53 -7.47
N ASN A 5 2.50 17.25 -6.92
CA ASN A 5 1.87 16.84 -5.66
C ASN A 5 0.78 15.82 -5.97
N PHE A 6 1.14 14.54 -5.95
CA PHE A 6 0.26 13.41 -6.26
C PHE A 6 -1.00 13.40 -5.37
N ASP A 7 -0.89 13.86 -4.11
CA ASP A 7 -2.03 14.07 -3.19
C ASP A 7 -3.09 15.01 -3.77
N LYS A 8 -2.64 16.11 -4.37
CA LYS A 8 -3.55 17.12 -4.93
C LYS A 8 -4.25 16.56 -6.16
N LEU A 9 -3.55 15.81 -7.00
CA LEU A 9 -4.11 15.23 -8.22
C LEU A 9 -5.09 14.09 -7.90
N GLN A 10 -4.78 13.20 -6.96
CA GLN A 10 -5.70 12.15 -6.54
C GLN A 10 -6.95 12.75 -5.89
N ARG A 11 -6.81 13.70 -4.97
CA ARG A 11 -7.97 14.37 -4.36
C ARG A 11 -8.77 15.19 -5.39
N GLU A 12 -8.12 15.88 -6.33
CA GLU A 12 -8.83 16.67 -7.37
C GLU A 12 -9.53 15.79 -8.42
N ILE A 13 -8.92 14.70 -8.88
CA ILE A 13 -9.55 13.75 -9.83
C ILE A 13 -10.76 13.07 -9.18
N VAL A 14 -10.64 12.68 -7.92
CA VAL A 14 -11.72 12.01 -7.20
C VAL A 14 -12.84 12.98 -6.84
N SER A 15 -12.52 14.24 -6.51
CA SER A 15 -13.49 15.26 -6.11
C SER A 15 -14.55 15.63 -7.16
N ARG A 16 -14.39 15.17 -8.41
CA ARG A 16 -15.34 15.46 -9.51
C ARG A 16 -15.98 14.20 -10.09
N GLY A 17 -15.67 13.02 -9.56
CA GLY A 17 -15.99 11.75 -10.18
C GLY A 17 -15.14 11.45 -11.42
N ILE A 18 -15.13 10.19 -11.85
CA ILE A 18 -14.27 9.70 -12.95
C ILE A 18 -15.13 9.44 -14.18
N LYS A 19 -14.73 10.00 -15.33
CA LYS A 19 -15.32 9.65 -16.63
C LYS A 19 -14.36 8.75 -17.41
N THR A 20 -14.85 7.60 -17.85
CA THR A 20 -14.08 6.66 -18.67
C THR A 20 -13.98 7.13 -20.12
N GLU A 21 -13.06 6.54 -20.87
CA GLU A 21 -12.98 6.72 -22.34
C GLU A 21 -14.27 6.30 -23.05
N SER A 22 -14.99 5.30 -22.53
CA SER A 22 -16.32 4.89 -23.03
C SER A 22 -17.44 5.87 -22.69
N GLY A 23 -17.15 6.95 -21.95
CA GLY A 23 -18.11 7.97 -21.56
C GLY A 23 -18.93 7.65 -20.31
N THR A 24 -18.69 6.51 -19.66
CA THR A 24 -19.31 6.14 -18.38
C THR A 24 -18.78 7.06 -17.27
N PHE A 25 -19.69 7.64 -16.49
CA PHE A 25 -19.35 8.50 -15.37
C PHE A 25 -19.58 7.76 -14.04
N TYR A 26 -18.54 7.73 -13.20
CA TYR A 26 -18.58 7.24 -11.83
C TYR A 26 -18.64 8.44 -10.89
N PRO A 27 -19.75 8.61 -10.13
CA PRO A 27 -19.87 9.67 -9.13
C PRO A 27 -18.76 9.56 -8.08
N GLN A 28 -18.38 10.70 -7.50
CA GLN A 28 -17.33 10.78 -6.49
C GLN A 28 -17.60 9.80 -5.34
N GLU A 29 -18.83 9.71 -4.85
CA GLU A 29 -19.19 8.90 -3.68
C GLU A 29 -18.94 7.40 -3.94
N ILE A 30 -19.05 6.98 -5.21
CA ILE A 30 -18.74 5.61 -5.61
C ILE A 30 -17.23 5.41 -5.66
N VAL A 31 -16.47 6.37 -6.21
CA VAL A 31 -15.01 6.30 -6.28
C VAL A 31 -14.40 6.30 -4.87
N ASP A 32 -14.86 7.20 -4.01
CA ASP A 32 -14.45 7.29 -2.60
C ASP A 32 -14.67 5.96 -1.89
N ARG A 33 -15.87 5.37 -2.03
CA ARG A 33 -16.20 4.09 -1.41
C ARG A 33 -15.36 2.94 -1.95
N LEU A 34 -15.04 2.93 -3.25
CA LEU A 34 -14.17 1.92 -3.83
C LEU A 34 -12.74 2.02 -3.29
N PHE A 35 -12.20 3.24 -3.18
CA PHE A 35 -10.88 3.46 -2.61
C PHE A 35 -10.81 3.14 -1.12
N GLU A 36 -11.84 3.49 -0.36
CA GLU A 36 -11.94 3.10 1.04
C GLU A 36 -11.96 1.57 1.22
N ILE A 37 -12.71 0.85 0.36
CA ILE A 37 -12.73 -0.63 0.35
C ILE A 37 -11.34 -1.18 0.02
N ILE A 38 -10.66 -0.60 -0.98
CA ILE A 38 -9.32 -1.02 -1.37
C ILE A 38 -8.34 -0.77 -0.21
N ALA A 39 -8.34 0.43 0.38
CA ALA A 39 -7.48 0.79 1.50
C ALA A 39 -7.66 -0.18 2.67
N ARG A 40 -8.90 -0.48 3.05
CA ARG A 40 -9.22 -1.47 4.11
C ARG A 40 -8.77 -2.89 3.79
N SER A 41 -8.67 -3.25 2.51
CA SER A 41 -8.23 -4.59 2.09
C SER A 41 -6.71 -4.78 2.19
N ILE A 42 -5.95 -3.68 2.35
CA ILE A 42 -4.50 -3.70 2.48
C ILE A 42 -4.14 -3.92 3.94
N PRO A 43 -3.48 -5.04 4.30
CA PRO A 43 -3.02 -5.23 5.66
C PRO A 43 -1.84 -4.29 5.96
N VAL A 44 -1.89 -3.70 7.14
CA VAL A 44 -0.91 -2.75 7.67
C VAL A 44 -0.05 -3.45 8.70
N ASP A 45 1.26 -3.30 8.58
CA ASP A 45 2.20 -3.61 9.64
C ASP A 45 2.33 -2.35 10.50
N GLU A 46 1.60 -2.30 11.62
CA GLU A 46 1.54 -1.09 12.45
C GLU A 46 2.89 -0.73 13.08
N GLU A 47 3.78 -1.71 13.31
CA GLU A 47 5.11 -1.44 13.84
C GLU A 47 5.97 -0.74 12.79
N PHE A 48 6.03 -1.29 11.57
CA PHE A 48 6.68 -0.64 10.44
C PHE A 48 6.08 0.75 10.18
N TYR A 49 4.75 0.84 10.14
CA TYR A 49 4.06 2.07 9.79
C TYR A 49 4.39 3.19 10.79
N ARG A 50 4.40 2.91 12.09
CA ARG A 50 4.80 3.89 13.13
C ARG A 50 6.28 4.24 13.04
N ALA A 51 7.14 3.26 12.83
CA ALA A 51 8.59 3.48 12.73
C ALA A 51 8.95 4.39 11.54
N ASN A 52 8.20 4.29 10.45
CA ASN A 52 8.41 5.08 9.24
C ASN A 52 7.61 6.40 9.21
N ASN A 53 6.70 6.61 10.16
CA ASN A 53 5.86 7.82 10.24
C ASN A 53 5.85 8.36 11.68
N PRO A 54 6.87 9.16 12.07
CA PRO A 54 7.01 9.64 13.45
C PRO A 54 5.81 10.44 13.96
N ASP A 55 5.13 11.17 13.08
CA ASP A 55 3.90 11.91 13.38
C ASP A 55 2.77 11.00 13.88
N ILE A 56 2.67 9.78 13.34
CA ILE A 56 1.67 8.79 13.73
C ILE A 56 2.03 8.14 15.07
N ASP A 57 3.31 7.87 15.29
CA ASP A 57 3.80 7.34 16.57
C ASP A 57 3.59 8.35 17.72
N GLU A 58 3.83 9.63 17.46
CA GLU A 58 3.56 10.72 18.40
C GLU A 58 2.06 10.87 18.71
N ALA A 59 1.22 10.89 17.67
CA ALA A 59 -0.24 10.99 17.84
C ALA A 59 -0.83 9.80 18.61
N LEU A 60 -0.33 8.59 18.41
CA LEU A 60 -0.73 7.40 19.19
C LEU A 60 -0.34 7.53 20.66
N LYS A 61 0.87 8.01 20.95
CA LYS A 61 1.34 8.21 22.34
C LYS A 61 0.57 9.32 23.05
N ALA A 62 0.18 10.38 22.32
CA ALA A 62 -0.66 11.46 22.82
C ALA A 62 -2.13 11.05 23.03
N GLY A 63 -2.57 9.96 22.39
CA GLY A 63 -3.96 9.50 22.42
C GLY A 63 -4.88 10.22 21.43
N ASP A 64 -4.31 10.98 20.49
CA ASP A 64 -5.05 11.71 19.46
C ASP A 64 -5.64 10.76 18.41
N ILE A 65 -4.97 9.62 18.18
CA ILE A 65 -5.45 8.50 17.36
C ILE A 65 -5.31 7.20 18.14
N SER A 66 -6.14 6.21 17.79
CA SER A 66 -6.22 4.92 18.51
C SER A 66 -5.63 3.74 17.76
N SER A 67 -5.37 3.87 16.44
CA SER A 67 -4.81 2.81 15.60
C SER A 67 -4.04 3.38 14.41
N ALA A 68 -2.84 2.85 14.17
CA ALA A 68 -2.04 3.22 13.01
C ALA A 68 -2.66 2.67 11.71
N ALA A 69 -3.25 1.47 11.78
CA ALA A 69 -3.97 0.87 10.66
C ALA A 69 -5.22 1.67 10.27
N GLN A 70 -5.97 2.18 11.25
CA GLN A 70 -7.11 3.07 10.97
C GLN A 70 -6.63 4.36 10.29
N HIS A 71 -5.57 4.99 10.80
CA HIS A 71 -4.98 6.16 10.15
C HIS A 71 -4.58 5.88 8.69
N PHE A 72 -3.98 4.72 8.42
CA PHE A 72 -3.62 4.36 7.04
C PHE A 72 -4.86 4.31 6.13
N VAL A 73 -5.97 3.72 6.57
CA VAL A 73 -7.20 3.63 5.78
C VAL A 73 -7.80 5.01 5.50
N GLU A 74 -7.84 5.87 6.52
CA GLU A 74 -8.52 7.17 6.44
C GLU A 74 -7.68 8.25 5.75
N HIS A 75 -6.35 8.16 5.89
CA HIS A 75 -5.42 9.20 5.45
C HIS A 75 -4.22 8.62 4.70
N GLY A 76 -3.51 7.67 5.31
CA GLY A 76 -2.22 7.21 4.80
C GLY A 76 -2.23 6.63 3.39
N PHE A 77 -3.32 5.98 2.98
CA PHE A 77 -3.51 5.47 1.62
C PHE A 77 -3.55 6.60 0.59
N TYR A 78 -4.20 7.71 0.94
CA TYR A 78 -4.35 8.90 0.09
C TYR A 78 -3.13 9.83 0.15
N GLU A 79 -2.24 9.62 1.12
CA GLU A 79 -0.93 10.29 1.27
C GLU A 79 0.21 9.43 0.70
N ASP A 80 -0.12 8.31 0.06
CA ASP A 80 0.83 7.36 -0.53
C ASP A 80 1.91 6.87 0.47
N ARG A 81 1.53 6.74 1.75
CA ARG A 81 2.38 6.15 2.79
C ARG A 81 2.46 4.64 2.59
N LEU A 82 3.61 4.05 2.89
CA LEU A 82 3.79 2.60 2.79
C LEU A 82 3.19 1.90 4.02
N PRO A 83 2.22 0.98 3.85
CA PRO A 83 1.57 0.31 4.98
C PRO A 83 2.42 -0.82 5.59
N CYS A 84 3.46 -1.27 4.89
CA CYS A 84 4.36 -2.32 5.33
C CYS A 84 5.67 -2.22 4.56
N SER A 85 6.73 -2.88 5.07
CA SER A 85 7.98 -3.04 4.34
C SER A 85 7.71 -3.74 3.00
N VAL A 86 8.32 -3.23 1.93
CA VAL A 86 8.21 -3.79 0.58
C VAL A 86 9.58 -4.26 0.13
N LEU A 87 9.65 -5.49 -0.34
CA LEU A 87 10.83 -6.04 -1.02
C LEU A 87 10.42 -6.45 -2.42
N ILE A 88 11.21 -6.04 -3.41
CA ILE A 88 11.01 -6.41 -4.81
C ILE A 88 12.00 -7.48 -5.24
N ASN A 89 11.70 -8.18 -6.32
CA ASN A 89 12.67 -9.01 -7.02
C ASN A 89 13.62 -8.09 -7.79
N GLU A 90 14.77 -7.78 -7.19
CA GLU A 90 15.75 -6.87 -7.79
C GLU A 90 16.32 -7.41 -9.10
N GLU A 91 16.57 -8.72 -9.20
CA GLU A 91 17.11 -9.33 -10.43
C GLU A 91 16.16 -9.09 -11.62
N ASP A 92 14.88 -9.38 -11.44
CA ASP A 92 13.87 -9.13 -12.47
C ASP A 92 13.70 -7.63 -12.77
N TYR A 93 13.75 -6.79 -11.72
CA TYR A 93 13.61 -5.34 -11.89
C TYR A 93 14.76 -4.78 -12.73
N LEU A 94 16.00 -5.17 -12.44
CA LEU A 94 17.18 -4.72 -13.17
C LEU A 94 17.25 -5.30 -14.59
N ALA A 95 16.75 -6.52 -14.81
CA ALA A 95 16.61 -7.08 -16.15
C ALA A 95 15.62 -6.28 -17.02
N ARG A 96 14.55 -5.73 -16.41
CA ARG A 96 13.55 -4.89 -17.11
C ARG A 96 13.95 -3.42 -17.23
N TYR A 97 14.81 -2.92 -16.36
CA TYR A 97 15.22 -1.52 -16.31
C TYR A 97 16.75 -1.37 -16.35
N PRO A 98 17.37 -1.48 -17.53
CA PRO A 98 18.82 -1.41 -17.69
C PRO A 98 19.44 -0.07 -17.26
N ASP A 99 18.65 1.02 -17.30
CA ASP A 99 19.06 2.33 -16.81
C ASP A 99 19.29 2.33 -15.28
N VAL A 100 18.46 1.60 -14.55
CA VAL A 100 18.63 1.43 -13.09
C VAL A 100 19.85 0.56 -12.80
N ALA A 101 20.07 -0.49 -13.59
CA ALA A 101 21.27 -1.32 -13.47
C ALA A 101 22.55 -0.50 -13.67
N ALA A 102 22.59 0.32 -14.72
CA ALA A 102 23.72 1.21 -14.97
C ALA A 102 23.94 2.21 -13.82
N GLY A 103 22.88 2.79 -13.26
CA GLY A 103 22.98 3.68 -12.11
C GLY A 103 23.44 3.00 -10.82
N ILE A 104 23.15 1.71 -10.64
CA ILE A 104 23.73 0.92 -9.54
C ILE A 104 25.22 0.68 -9.78
N ASP A 105 25.59 0.30 -11.01
CA ASP A 105 26.98 0.03 -11.39
C ASP A 105 27.89 1.27 -11.25
N ASP A 106 27.36 2.47 -11.54
CA ASP A 106 28.09 3.74 -11.38
C ASP A 106 27.98 4.36 -9.97
N GLY A 107 27.16 3.75 -9.09
CA GLY A 107 26.99 4.15 -7.69
C GLY A 107 26.05 5.35 -7.48
N SER A 108 25.36 5.84 -8.51
CA SER A 108 24.33 6.88 -8.37
C SER A 108 23.01 6.37 -7.76
N ILE A 109 22.75 5.06 -7.85
CA ILE A 109 21.58 4.40 -7.27
C ILE A 109 22.04 3.38 -6.22
N ALA A 110 21.47 3.44 -5.01
CA ALA A 110 21.89 2.57 -3.91
C ALA A 110 21.47 1.11 -4.10
N SER A 111 20.24 0.86 -4.58
CA SER A 111 19.74 -0.47 -4.91
C SER A 111 18.49 -0.40 -5.80
N ALA A 112 18.07 -1.53 -6.36
CA ALA A 112 16.86 -1.58 -7.17
C ALA A 112 15.60 -1.31 -6.33
N THR A 113 15.58 -1.85 -5.10
CA THR A 113 14.48 -1.59 -4.15
C THR A 113 14.40 -0.11 -3.80
N ASP A 114 15.54 0.53 -3.52
CA ASP A 114 15.59 1.96 -3.19
C ASP A 114 15.08 2.82 -4.35
N HIS A 115 15.57 2.55 -5.57
CA HIS A 115 15.09 3.22 -6.76
C HIS A 115 13.58 3.05 -6.96
N TRP A 116 13.05 1.84 -6.80
CA TRP A 116 11.63 1.60 -6.99
C TRP A 116 10.76 2.32 -5.96
N LEU A 117 11.18 2.33 -4.69
CA LEU A 117 10.46 2.99 -3.60
C LEU A 117 10.40 4.52 -3.77
N GLN A 118 11.50 5.12 -4.24
CA GLN A 118 11.64 6.57 -4.38
C GLN A 118 11.14 7.11 -5.73
N TYR A 119 11.34 6.35 -6.82
CA TYR A 119 11.09 6.82 -8.18
C TYR A 119 10.24 5.85 -8.98
N GLY A 120 10.65 4.58 -9.06
CA GLY A 120 10.06 3.63 -9.99
C GLY A 120 8.54 3.47 -9.88
N ARG A 121 7.99 3.42 -8.65
CA ARG A 121 6.54 3.31 -8.44
C ARG A 121 5.75 4.53 -8.93
N TYR A 122 6.37 5.71 -8.91
CA TYR A 122 5.78 6.96 -9.41
C TYR A 122 5.92 7.11 -10.92
N GLU A 123 6.94 6.48 -11.50
CA GLU A 123 7.15 6.39 -12.94
C GLU A 123 6.27 5.33 -13.61
N GLY A 124 5.46 4.59 -12.85
CA GLY A 124 4.65 3.48 -13.36
C GLY A 124 5.46 2.22 -13.69
N ARG A 125 6.69 2.11 -13.17
CA ARG A 125 7.52 0.91 -13.33
C ARG A 125 7.00 -0.22 -12.46
N SER A 126 6.67 -1.35 -13.09
CA SER A 126 6.21 -2.53 -12.38
C SER A 126 7.36 -3.22 -11.66
N ALA A 127 7.09 -3.78 -10.48
CA ALA A 127 8.04 -4.61 -9.75
C ALA A 127 7.32 -5.83 -9.20
N TYR A 128 7.94 -7.01 -9.30
CA TYR A 128 7.41 -8.18 -8.62
C TYR A 128 7.79 -8.10 -7.15
N LEU A 129 6.80 -8.17 -6.28
CA LEU A 129 7.03 -8.18 -4.84
C LEU A 129 7.50 -9.57 -4.41
N LEU A 130 8.63 -9.64 -3.73
CA LEU A 130 9.02 -10.85 -3.01
C LEU A 130 8.13 -10.96 -1.78
N GLN A 131 7.53 -12.15 -1.60
CA GLN A 131 6.41 -12.43 -0.68
C GLN A 131 6.36 -11.50 0.54
N ARG A 132 5.23 -10.79 0.69
CA ARG A 132 4.85 -10.13 1.94
C ARG A 132 5.02 -11.17 3.05
N LYS A 133 5.89 -10.95 4.03
CA LYS A 133 5.83 -11.68 5.31
C LYS A 133 4.53 -11.28 6.01
N GLN A 134 3.40 -11.75 5.51
CA GLN A 134 2.15 -11.80 6.24
C GLN A 134 2.03 -13.22 6.73
N SER A 135 2.21 -13.38 8.04
CA SER A 135 1.72 -14.52 8.79
C SER A 135 0.24 -14.67 8.47
N ARG A 136 -0.09 -15.46 7.46
CA ARG A 136 -1.47 -15.79 7.11
C ARG A 136 -2.06 -16.45 8.36
N PRO A 137 -3.10 -15.92 9.03
CA PRO A 137 -3.74 -16.67 10.08
C PRO A 137 -4.24 -17.97 9.45
N ASP A 138 -3.79 -19.10 10.00
CA ASP A 138 -4.13 -20.41 9.48
C ASP A 138 -5.63 -20.67 9.68
N ASN A 139 -6.42 -20.36 8.65
CA ASN A 139 -7.86 -20.60 8.63
C ASN A 139 -8.21 -22.10 8.72
N ARG A 140 -7.25 -23.03 8.77
CA ARG A 140 -7.51 -24.44 9.12
C ARG A 140 -8.02 -24.61 10.55
N ARG A 141 -7.76 -23.68 11.47
CA ARG A 141 -8.31 -23.78 12.84
C ARG A 141 -9.81 -23.44 12.91
N LEU A 142 -10.34 -22.60 12.02
CA LEU A 142 -11.76 -22.23 11.99
C LEU A 142 -12.64 -23.32 11.37
N ALA A 143 -12.08 -24.13 10.45
CA ALA A 143 -12.79 -25.26 9.85
C ALA A 143 -12.99 -26.43 10.84
N ASN A 144 -12.00 -26.69 11.72
CA ASN A 144 -12.09 -27.78 12.69
C ASN A 144 -12.95 -27.46 13.93
N THR A 145 -13.27 -26.19 14.18
CA THR A 145 -14.11 -25.82 15.33
C THR A 145 -15.61 -25.97 15.02
N ARG A 146 -16.02 -25.77 13.75
CA ARG A 146 -17.38 -26.05 13.28
C ARG A 146 -17.70 -27.55 13.20
N ALA A 147 -16.76 -28.35 12.70
CA ALA A 147 -16.93 -29.80 12.58
C ALA A 147 -17.11 -30.51 13.94
N ASN A 148 -16.50 -30.00 15.02
CA ASN A 148 -16.64 -30.56 16.36
C ASN A 148 -17.89 -30.08 17.12
N ALA A 149 -18.49 -28.95 16.73
CA ALA A 149 -19.75 -28.46 17.31
C ALA A 149 -20.96 -29.23 16.75
N ASP A 150 -20.93 -29.58 15.46
CA ASP A 150 -22.00 -30.35 14.81
C ASP A 150 -22.00 -31.83 15.24
N ALA A 151 -20.84 -32.36 15.69
CA ALA A 151 -20.73 -33.72 16.22
C ALA A 151 -21.14 -33.86 17.70
N ALA A 152 -21.27 -32.76 18.44
CA ALA A 152 -21.66 -32.76 19.86
C ALA A 152 -23.16 -32.51 20.08
N MET A 153 -23.92 -32.25 19.02
CA MET A 153 -25.37 -32.00 19.01
C MET A 153 -26.17 -33.11 18.31
N ALA A 154 -25.54 -34.24 17.98
CA ALA A 154 -26.16 -35.47 17.50
C ALA A 154 -25.99 -36.58 18.56
#